data_AF-A0A1N6S9A0-F1
#
_entry.id   AF-A0A1N6S9A0-F1
#
_cell.length_a   1.000
_cell.length_b   1.000
_cell.length_c   1.000
_cell.angle_alpha   90.00
_cell.angle_beta   90.00
_cell.angle_gamma   90.00
#
_symmetry.space_group_name_H-M   'P 1'
#
loop_
_entity.id
_entity.type
_entity.pdbx_description
1 polymer ?
#
loop_
_entity_poly.entity_id
_entity_poly.type
_entity_poly.pdbx_seq_one_letter_code
_entity_poly.pdbx_strand_id
1 'polypeptide(L)'
;MKVVIQRVSESHVKVDGKIVGEIGNGFTLLVGIDENDSKSDADWLVQKILNLRIFGDEDDKLNLSILDIKGEILCISQFTLVADYKKGNRPSFIKAAKPDKAIPLFDYFKEEISKSGLKTESGIFGADMKVSLINDGPVTIVMDSMTKS
;
A
#
# COMPACT_ATOMS: atom_id res chain seq x y z
N MET A 1 -2.03 2.35 -11.27
CA MET A 1 -2.04 2.42 -9.80
C MET A 1 -0.74 1.81 -9.36
N LYS A 2 -0.02 2.48 -8.48
CA LYS A 2 1.30 2.04 -8.04
C LYS A 2 1.31 1.83 -6.54
N VAL A 3 1.83 0.70 -6.10
CA VAL A 3 1.93 0.37 -4.67
C VAL A 3 3.37 0.04 -4.35
N VAL A 4 3.90 0.66 -3.29
CA VAL A 4 5.11 0.19 -2.60
C VAL A 4 4.65 -0.66 -1.43
N ILE A 5 5.01 -1.94 -1.46
CA ILE A 5 4.67 -2.95 -0.48
C ILE A 5 5.90 -3.16 0.39
N GLN A 6 5.78 -2.96 1.70
CA GLN A 6 6.86 -3.20 2.64
C GLN A 6 6.41 -4.28 3.63
N ARG A 7 7.20 -5.34 3.76
CA ARG A 7 7.01 -6.34 4.81
C ARG A 7 7.45 -5.73 6.14
N VAL A 8 6.60 -5.82 7.15
CA VAL A 8 6.84 -5.17 8.44
C VAL A 8 6.59 -6.12 9.58
N SER A 9 7.39 -6.01 10.65
CA SER A 9 7.11 -6.68 11.92
C SER A 9 6.13 -5.88 12.79
N GLU A 10 6.13 -4.56 12.62
CA GLU A 10 5.17 -3.61 13.21
C GLU A 10 5.10 -2.34 12.35
N SER A 11 3.94 -1.68 12.32
CA SER A 11 3.75 -0.40 11.64
C SER A 11 2.57 0.37 12.18
N HIS A 12 2.68 1.70 12.24
CA HIS A 12 1.59 2.58 12.63
C HIS A 12 1.67 3.93 11.95
N VAL A 13 0.55 4.65 11.96
CA VAL A 13 0.44 6.01 11.45
C VAL A 13 -0.13 6.94 12.50
N LYS A 14 0.48 8.12 12.65
CA LYS A 14 0.01 9.20 13.52
C LYS A 14 -0.44 10.41 12.73
N VAL A 15 -1.49 11.06 13.23
CA VAL A 15 -1.95 12.39 12.84
C VAL A 15 -2.09 13.21 14.12
N ASP A 16 -1.51 14.41 14.15
CA ASP A 16 -1.48 15.27 15.34
C ASP A 16 -0.99 14.55 16.62
N GLY A 17 0.00 13.68 16.45
CA GLY A 17 0.60 12.88 17.53
C GLY A 17 -0.22 11.68 18.00
N LYS A 18 -1.44 11.48 17.50
CA LYS A 18 -2.32 10.36 17.86
C LYS A 18 -2.25 9.25 16.83
N ILE A 19 -2.18 8.00 17.29
CA ILE A 19 -2.25 6.83 16.42
C ILE A 19 -3.67 6.74 15.84
N VAL A 20 -3.76 6.67 14.51
CA VAL A 20 -5.03 6.56 13.77
C VAL A 20 -5.17 5.22 13.03
N GLY A 21 -4.08 4.45 12.96
CA GLY A 21 -4.04 3.09 12.43
C GLY A 21 -2.74 2.41 12.85
N GLU A 22 -2.82 1.13 13.22
CA GLU A 22 -1.69 0.37 13.77
C GLU A 22 -1.84 -1.12 13.49
N ILE A 23 -0.75 -1.73 13.03
CA ILE A 23 -0.65 -3.14 12.70
C ILE A 23 0.58 -3.81 13.32
N GLY A 24 0.45 -5.11 13.56
CA GLY A 24 1.57 -6.01 13.85
C GLY A 24 2.27 -6.50 12.58
N ASN A 25 2.63 -7.77 12.56
CA ASN A 25 3.29 -8.41 11.41
C ASN A 25 2.40 -8.39 10.16
N GLY A 26 2.94 -7.93 9.03
CA GLY A 26 2.22 -7.88 7.78
C GLY A 26 2.78 -6.90 6.77
N PHE A 27 1.92 -6.04 6.19
CA PHE A 27 2.30 -5.10 5.14
C PHE A 27 1.98 -3.65 5.49
N THR A 28 2.93 -2.75 5.24
CA THR A 28 2.64 -1.33 4.97
C THR A 28 2.56 -1.12 3.47
N LEU A 29 1.43 -0.59 3.00
CA LEU A 29 1.17 -0.30 1.60
C LEU A 29 1.12 1.21 1.38
N LEU A 30 2.07 1.75 0.64
CA LEU A 30 2.00 3.13 0.13
C LEU A 30 1.32 3.07 -1.24
N VAL A 31 0.15 3.70 -1.37
CA VAL A 31 -0.73 3.56 -2.55
C VAL A 31 -0.81 4.88 -3.32
N GLY A 32 -0.29 4.89 -4.54
CA GLY A 32 -0.37 6.00 -5.49
C GLY A 32 -1.39 5.72 -6.58
N ILE A 33 -2.27 6.68 -6.83
CA ILE A 33 -3.35 6.60 -7.82
C ILE A 33 -3.06 7.59 -8.94
N ASP A 34 -2.96 7.10 -10.16
CA ASP A 34 -2.82 7.86 -11.40
C ASP A 34 -4.19 8.29 -11.92
N GLU A 35 -4.24 9.41 -12.63
CA GLU A 35 -5.46 9.95 -13.24
C GLU A 35 -6.14 8.97 -14.21
N ASN A 36 -5.42 7.98 -14.75
CA ASN A 36 -5.95 6.97 -15.67
C ASN A 36 -6.43 5.70 -14.97
N ASP A 37 -6.25 5.59 -13.65
CA ASP A 37 -6.61 4.38 -12.91
C ASP A 37 -8.11 4.14 -12.82
N SER A 38 -8.46 2.87 -12.66
CA SER A 38 -9.83 2.38 -12.55
C SER A 38 -9.95 1.35 -11.43
N LYS A 39 -11.18 0.90 -11.15
CA LYS A 39 -11.42 -0.21 -10.21
C LYS A 39 -10.70 -1.50 -10.63
N SER A 40 -10.61 -1.78 -11.93
CA SER A 40 -9.90 -2.95 -12.44
C SER A 40 -8.41 -2.97 -12.09
N ASP A 41 -7.79 -1.80 -11.94
CA ASP A 41 -6.40 -1.65 -11.51
C ASP A 41 -6.24 -1.99 -10.03
N ALA A 42 -7.19 -1.54 -9.21
CA ALA A 42 -7.26 -1.89 -7.80
C ALA A 42 -7.47 -3.40 -7.62
N ASP A 43 -8.46 -3.99 -8.30
CA ASP A 43 -8.78 -5.42 -8.21
C ASP A 43 -7.55 -6.29 -8.52
N TRP A 44 -6.84 -5.96 -9.60
CA TRP A 44 -5.64 -6.68 -10.00
C TRP A 44 -4.52 -6.58 -8.95
N LEU A 45 -4.27 -5.37 -8.42
CA LEU A 45 -3.26 -5.17 -7.38
C LEU A 45 -3.62 -5.87 -6.08
N VAL A 46 -4.88 -5.80 -5.63
CA VAL A 46 -5.34 -6.48 -4.41
C VAL A 46 -5.11 -7.99 -4.52
N GLN A 47 -5.49 -8.59 -5.65
CA GLN A 47 -5.23 -10.01 -5.92
C GLN A 47 -3.73 -10.34 -5.86
N LYS A 48 -2.87 -9.52 -6.47
CA LYS A 48 -1.41 -9.73 -6.47
C LYS A 48 -0.81 -9.58 -5.07
N ILE A 49 -1.24 -8.58 -4.30
CA ILE A 49 -0.73 -8.28 -2.96
C ILE A 49 -1.13 -9.38 -1.98
N LEU A 50 -2.40 -9.78 -1.96
CA LEU A 50 -2.89 -10.81 -1.02
C LEU A 50 -2.21 -12.16 -1.24
N ASN A 51 -1.85 -12.48 -2.48
CA ASN A 51 -1.18 -13.74 -2.84
C ASN A 51 0.36 -13.63 -2.92
N LEU A 52 0.94 -12.47 -2.58
CA LEU A 52 2.38 -12.23 -2.69
C LEU A 52 3.14 -13.06 -1.66
N ARG A 53 3.94 -14.03 -2.13
CA ARG A 53 4.70 -14.95 -1.29
C ARG A 53 6.05 -14.36 -0.90
N ILE A 54 6.06 -13.59 0.19
CA ILE A 54 7.26 -12.93 0.72
C ILE A 54 7.42 -13.06 2.23
N PHE A 55 6.67 -13.97 2.87
CA PHE A 55 6.89 -14.38 4.26
C PHE A 55 7.58 -15.75 4.31
N GLY A 56 8.39 -15.95 5.36
CA GLY A 56 9.12 -17.20 5.58
C GLY A 56 8.18 -18.37 5.93
N ASP A 57 8.47 -19.55 5.40
CA ASP A 57 7.92 -20.82 5.88
C ASP A 57 8.77 -21.41 7.02
N GLU A 58 8.54 -22.69 7.37
CA GLU A 58 9.28 -23.38 8.43
C GLU A 58 10.79 -23.51 8.16
N ASP A 59 11.22 -23.38 6.89
CA ASP A 59 12.62 -23.40 6.45
C ASP A 59 13.18 -21.98 6.21
N ASP A 60 12.49 -20.93 6.67
CA ASP A 60 12.78 -19.51 6.40
C ASP A 60 12.77 -19.14 4.90
N LYS A 61 12.16 -19.94 4.03
CA LYS A 61 12.03 -19.64 2.61
C LYS A 61 10.81 -18.78 2.35
N LEU A 62 10.93 -17.80 1.45
CA LEU A 62 9.86 -16.85 1.11
C LEU A 62 8.75 -17.51 0.28
N ASN A 63 7.90 -18.30 0.94
CA ASN A 63 6.86 -19.12 0.31
C ASN A 63 5.45 -18.80 0.79
N LEU A 64 5.30 -18.09 1.91
CA LEU A 64 4.00 -17.76 2.49
C LEU A 64 3.53 -16.37 2.06
N SER A 65 2.23 -16.26 1.80
CA SER A 65 1.54 -15.00 1.56
C SER A 65 1.04 -14.35 2.85
N ILE A 66 0.55 -13.12 2.75
CA ILE A 66 -0.05 -12.45 3.91
C ILE A 66 -1.31 -13.17 4.41
N LEU A 67 -2.03 -13.87 3.51
CA LEU A 67 -3.18 -14.70 3.88
C LEU A 67 -2.73 -15.90 4.72
N ASP A 68 -1.65 -16.57 4.32
CA ASP A 68 -1.14 -17.78 4.98
C ASP A 68 -0.71 -17.48 6.42
N ILE A 69 -0.07 -16.34 6.64
CA ILE A 69 0.37 -15.91 7.98
C ILE A 69 -0.72 -15.16 8.78
N LYS A 70 -1.91 -14.96 8.19
CA LYS A 70 -3.00 -14.15 8.76
C LYS A 70 -2.52 -12.76 9.20
N GLY A 71 -1.66 -12.15 8.38
CA GLY A 71 -1.02 -10.88 8.67
C GLY A 71 -1.97 -9.69 8.60
N GLU A 72 -1.45 -8.53 8.96
CA GLU A 72 -2.22 -7.28 9.02
C GLU A 72 -1.77 -6.28 7.94
N ILE A 73 -2.65 -5.39 7.50
CA ILE A 73 -2.36 -4.45 6.40
C ILE A 73 -2.61 -3.02 6.84
N LEU A 74 -1.63 -2.14 6.65
CA LEU A 74 -1.76 -0.69 6.83
C LEU A 74 -1.69 0.00 5.47
N CYS A 75 -2.81 0.58 5.03
CA CYS A 75 -2.90 1.32 3.76
C CYS A 75 -2.71 2.83 3.96
N ILE A 76 -1.72 3.42 3.29
CA ILE A 76 -1.43 4.86 3.33
C ILE A 76 -1.53 5.43 1.91
N SER A 77 -2.33 6.48 1.73
CA SER A 77 -2.37 7.18 0.44
C SER A 77 -1.07 7.95 0.19
N GLN A 78 -0.45 7.75 -0.97
CA GLN A 78 0.87 8.27 -1.30
C GLN A 78 0.95 8.72 -2.77
N PHE A 79 0.37 9.89 -3.07
CA PHE A 79 0.34 10.45 -4.43
C PHE A 79 1.74 10.67 -5.05
N THR A 80 2.77 10.80 -4.21
CA THR A 80 4.15 11.02 -4.68
C THR A 80 4.74 9.84 -5.43
N LEU A 81 4.15 8.65 -5.35
CA LEU A 81 4.54 7.49 -6.17
C LEU A 81 4.26 7.70 -7.68
N VAL A 82 3.39 8.66 -8.00
CA VAL A 82 3.01 9.06 -9.38
C VAL A 82 3.82 10.30 -9.84
N ALA A 83 4.93 10.60 -9.17
CA ALA A 83 5.80 11.70 -9.53
C ALA A 83 6.45 11.53 -10.92
N ASP A 84 6.47 12.60 -11.71
CA ASP A 84 7.38 12.77 -12.84
C ASP A 84 8.57 13.63 -12.40
N TYR A 85 9.75 13.05 -12.44
CA TYR A 85 11.01 13.67 -12.04
C TYR A 85 12.05 13.67 -13.17
N LYS A 86 11.62 13.45 -14.42
CA LYS A 86 12.55 13.41 -15.57
C LYS A 86 13.15 14.78 -15.91
N LYS A 87 12.50 15.88 -15.52
CA LYS A 87 12.93 17.25 -15.82
C LYS A 87 13.19 18.03 -14.53
N GLY A 88 14.44 18.43 -14.32
CA GLY A 88 14.86 19.22 -13.15
C GLY A 88 14.83 18.45 -11.84
N ASN A 89 14.99 19.15 -10.71
CA ASN A 89 15.10 18.54 -9.37
C ASN A 89 13.81 18.62 -8.54
N ARG A 90 12.77 19.29 -9.05
CA ARG A 90 11.46 19.38 -8.40
C ARG A 90 10.49 18.42 -9.09
N PRO A 91 10.04 17.35 -8.42
CA PRO A 91 9.07 16.44 -9.00
C PRO A 91 7.75 17.14 -9.32
N SER A 92 7.15 16.78 -10.45
CA SER A 92 5.79 17.12 -10.83
C SER A 92 4.85 15.98 -10.49
N PHE A 93 3.61 16.29 -10.09
CA PHE A 93 2.59 15.29 -9.74
C PHE A 93 1.36 15.43 -10.63
N ILE A 94 1.53 15.95 -11.84
CA ILE A 94 0.42 16.23 -12.76
C ILE A 94 -0.40 15.00 -13.12
N LYS A 95 0.23 13.82 -13.12
CA LYS A 95 -0.40 12.53 -13.41
C LYS A 95 -1.13 11.92 -12.22
N ALA A 96 -0.91 12.42 -11.01
CA ALA A 96 -1.62 11.92 -9.83
C ALA A 96 -3.10 12.28 -9.92
N ALA A 97 -3.97 11.32 -9.62
CA ALA A 97 -5.41 11.55 -9.58
C ALA A 97 -5.77 12.67 -8.59
N LYS A 98 -6.73 13.50 -8.98
CA LYS A 98 -7.30 14.55 -8.12
C LYS A 98 -8.14 13.92 -7.00
N PRO A 99 -8.38 14.63 -5.87
CA PRO A 99 -9.05 14.05 -4.70
C PRO A 99 -10.42 13.42 -4.97
N ASP A 100 -11.21 14.01 -5.86
CA ASP A 100 -12.53 13.53 -6.32
C ASP A 100 -12.48 12.15 -6.98
N LYS A 101 -11.34 11.80 -7.60
CA LYS A 101 -11.10 10.46 -8.14
C LYS A 101 -10.28 9.57 -7.21
N ALA A 102 -9.26 10.13 -6.55
CA ALA A 102 -8.31 9.39 -5.73
C ALA A 102 -8.95 8.84 -4.46
N ILE A 103 -9.80 9.60 -3.77
CA ILE A 103 -10.44 9.16 -2.52
C ILE A 103 -11.35 7.95 -2.78
N PRO A 104 -12.31 7.98 -3.73
CA PRO A 104 -13.16 6.82 -4.00
C PRO A 104 -12.40 5.57 -4.45
N LEU A 105 -11.33 5.71 -5.25
CA LEU A 105 -10.52 4.57 -5.67
C LEU A 105 -9.65 4.01 -4.53
N PHE A 106 -9.14 4.87 -3.65
CA PHE A 106 -8.39 4.44 -2.46
C PHE A 106 -9.30 3.72 -1.47
N ASP A 107 -10.51 4.24 -1.23
CA ASP A 107 -11.50 3.60 -0.37
C ASP A 107 -11.95 2.26 -0.94
N TYR A 108 -12.21 2.19 -2.25
CA TYR A 108 -12.49 0.93 -2.94
C TYR A 108 -11.34 -0.08 -2.78
N PHE A 109 -10.09 0.34 -2.99
CA PHE A 109 -8.92 -0.53 -2.81
C PHE A 109 -8.84 -1.13 -1.39
N LYS A 110 -9.06 -0.31 -0.36
CA LYS A 110 -9.10 -0.79 1.04
C LYS A 110 -10.26 -1.75 1.28
N GLU A 111 -11.44 -1.44 0.75
CA GLU A 111 -12.62 -2.29 0.87
C GLU A 111 -12.35 -3.68 0.26
N GLU A 112 -11.79 -3.74 -0.95
CA GLU A 112 -11.42 -5.00 -1.59
C GLU A 112 -10.38 -5.80 -0.80
N ILE A 113 -9.39 -5.14 -0.17
CA ILE A 113 -8.46 -5.82 0.75
C ILE A 113 -9.21 -6.39 1.96
N SER A 114 -10.11 -5.61 2.57
CA SER A 114 -10.83 -6.02 3.78
C SER A 114 -11.70 -7.25 3.59
N LYS A 115 -12.15 -7.53 2.35
CA LYS A 115 -12.90 -8.76 1.99
C LYS A 115 -12.09 -10.04 2.21
N SER A 116 -10.77 -9.97 2.34
CA SER A 116 -9.93 -11.12 2.73
C SER A 116 -10.17 -11.58 4.17
N GLY A 117 -10.81 -10.76 5.01
CA GLY A 117 -10.98 -11.00 6.44
C GLY A 117 -9.75 -10.66 7.29
N LEU A 118 -8.67 -10.17 6.68
CA LEU A 118 -7.50 -9.67 7.41
C LEU A 118 -7.78 -8.30 8.05
N LYS A 119 -7.15 -8.04 9.20
CA LYS A 119 -7.17 -6.71 9.80
C LYS A 119 -6.54 -5.71 8.84
N THR A 120 -7.32 -4.70 8.48
CA THR A 120 -6.95 -3.69 7.50
C THR A 120 -7.13 -2.31 8.11
N GLU A 121 -6.03 -1.63 8.38
CA GLU A 121 -5.96 -0.29 8.95
C GLU A 121 -5.60 0.74 7.87
N SER A 122 -5.80 2.02 8.16
CA SER A 122 -5.43 3.09 7.23
C SER A 122 -5.07 4.40 7.95
N GLY A 123 -4.37 5.27 7.26
CA GLY A 123 -4.22 6.67 7.66
C GLY A 123 -5.45 7.52 7.32
N ILE A 124 -5.31 8.84 7.50
CA ILE A 124 -6.34 9.81 7.12
C ILE A 124 -5.93 10.45 5.79
N PHE A 125 -6.74 10.25 4.75
CA PHE A 125 -6.43 10.75 3.42
C PHE A 125 -6.25 12.28 3.44
N GLY A 126 -5.12 12.76 2.90
CA GLY A 126 -4.82 14.20 2.80
C GLY A 126 -4.35 14.86 4.10
N ALA A 127 -4.30 14.14 5.23
CA ALA A 127 -3.70 14.65 6.47
C ALA A 127 -2.16 14.60 6.42
N ASP A 128 -1.51 15.44 7.23
CA ASP A 128 -0.08 15.29 7.51
C ASP A 128 0.12 14.07 8.43
N MET A 129 0.64 13.00 7.85
CA MET A 129 0.81 11.71 8.51
C MET A 129 2.27 11.46 8.86
N LYS A 130 2.52 10.89 10.04
CA LYS A 130 3.81 10.30 10.41
C LYS A 130 3.66 8.79 10.43
N VAL A 131 4.20 8.12 9.43
CA VAL A 131 4.19 6.66 9.31
C VAL A 131 5.49 6.11 9.91
N SER A 132 5.37 5.21 10.87
CA SER A 132 6.49 4.51 11.51
C SER A 132 6.35 3.03 11.22
N LEU A 133 7.45 2.38 10.85
CA LEU A 133 7.45 0.95 10.54
C LEU A 133 8.83 0.34 10.82
N ILE A 134 8.84 -0.94 11.16
CA ILE A 134 10.05 -1.77 11.19
C ILE A 134 10.00 -2.69 9.97
N ASN A 135 10.80 -2.38 8.95
CA ASN A 135 10.83 -3.13 7.70
C ASN A 135 11.58 -4.45 7.94
N ASP A 136 10.85 -5.55 7.87
CA ASP A 136 11.36 -6.87 8.21
C ASP A 136 12.00 -7.53 6.97
N GLY A 137 13.32 -7.73 7.03
CA GLY A 137 14.16 -8.23 5.94
C GLY A 137 15.40 -7.37 5.68
N PRO A 138 15.27 -6.14 5.11
CA PRO A 138 14.02 -5.55 4.63
C PRO A 138 13.55 -6.17 3.31
N VAL A 139 12.24 -6.34 3.16
CA VAL A 139 11.60 -6.74 1.90
C VAL A 139 10.70 -5.62 1.41
N THR A 140 10.97 -5.12 0.21
CA THR A 140 10.19 -4.04 -0.42
C THR A 140 9.94 -4.35 -1.89
N ILE A 141 8.68 -4.36 -2.30
CA ILE A 141 8.25 -4.65 -3.66
C ILE A 141 7.48 -3.46 -4.21
N VAL A 142 7.73 -3.10 -5.47
CA VAL A 142 6.97 -2.07 -6.19
C VAL A 142 6.13 -2.76 -7.24
N MET A 143 4.81 -2.57 -7.19
CA MET A 143 3.88 -3.05 -8.19
C MET A 143 3.20 -1.87 -8.88
N ASP A 144 3.03 -1.97 -10.19
CA ASP A 144 2.34 -0.97 -11.00
C ASP A 144 1.31 -1.68 -11.88
N SER A 145 0.03 -1.32 -11.76
CA SER A 145 -1.04 -1.93 -12.55
C SER A 145 -0.89 -1.65 -14.05
N MET A 146 -0.07 -0.68 -14.46
CA MET A 146 0.25 -0.47 -15.88
C MET A 146 1.00 -1.64 -16.50
N THR A 147 1.65 -2.50 -15.70
CA THR A 147 2.33 -3.70 -16.19
C THR A 147 1.44 -4.94 -16.22
N LYS A 148 0.12 -4.79 -16.01
CA LYS A 148 -0.83 -5.89 -16.14
C LYS A 148 -0.84 -6.37 -17.61
N SER A 149 -0.65 -7.68 -17.79
CA SER A 149 -0.76 -8.38 -19.08
C SER A 149 -2.19 -8.83 -19.33
#